data_AF-A0A453ARM0-F1
#
_entry.id   AF-A0A453ARM0-F1
#
_cell.length_a   1.000
_cell.length_b   1.000
_cell.length_c   1.000
_cell.angle_alpha   90.00
_cell.angle_beta   90.00
_cell.angle_gamma   90.00
#
_symmetry.space_group_name_H-M   'P 1'
#
loop_
_entity.id
_entity.type
_entity.pdbx_description
1 polymer ?
#
loop_
_entity_poly.entity_id
_entity_poly.type
_entity_poly.pdbx_seq_one_letter_code
_entity_poly.pdbx_strand_id
1 'polypeptide(L)'
;MTGVLVRPSGRDLIRREQGGRTGRGDAVRGSPCSRRRRRPRPRGPGAARLRGVAGVAGSTRWVRSRSRVGRSPFLNASALISLFGTHGFNVQDMVALSGVHTLGVAHCLSFTPRL
;
A
#
# COMPACT_ATOMS: atom_id res chain seq x y z
N MET A 1 -17.19 -68.21 -19.01
CA MET A 1 -17.00 -67.22 -17.92
C MET A 1 -16.02 -66.17 -18.41
N THR A 2 -16.54 -65.00 -18.74
CA THR A 2 -15.87 -63.90 -19.40
C THR A 2 -15.06 -63.09 -18.38
N GLY A 3 -13.81 -62.73 -18.69
CA GLY A 3 -13.00 -61.81 -17.88
C GLY A 3 -12.11 -60.99 -18.80
N VAL A 4 -12.57 -59.79 -19.17
CA VAL A 4 -11.82 -58.83 -19.98
C VAL A 4 -10.82 -58.12 -19.07
N LEU A 5 -9.53 -58.20 -19.42
CA LEU A 5 -8.44 -57.47 -18.77
C LEU A 5 -8.54 -55.98 -19.14
N VAL A 6 -9.10 -55.15 -18.25
CA VAL A 6 -9.17 -53.69 -18.44
C VAL A 6 -7.78 -53.08 -18.15
N ARG A 7 -7.16 -52.54 -19.20
CA ARG A 7 -5.92 -51.75 -19.12
C ARG A 7 -6.23 -50.38 -18.48
N PRO A 8 -5.61 -49.99 -17.36
CA PRO A 8 -5.84 -48.67 -16.77
C PRO A 8 -5.23 -47.56 -17.63
N SER A 9 -6.04 -46.55 -17.93
CA SER A 9 -5.71 -45.39 -18.73
C SER A 9 -5.23 -44.24 -17.82
N GLY A 10 -3.91 -43.98 -17.84
CA GLY A 10 -3.28 -42.65 -17.81
C GLY A 10 -3.75 -41.52 -16.87
N ARG A 11 -4.31 -41.78 -15.67
CA ARG A 11 -4.71 -40.70 -14.74
C ARG A 11 -4.56 -41.06 -13.24
N ASP A 12 -3.40 -41.57 -12.83
CA ASP A 12 -3.10 -41.83 -11.41
C ASP A 12 -1.74 -41.24 -11.00
N LEU A 13 -1.70 -39.91 -10.88
CA LEU A 13 -0.63 -39.21 -10.18
C LEU A 13 -1.19 -37.94 -9.51
N ILE A 14 -2.09 -38.14 -8.55
CA ILE A 14 -2.31 -37.14 -7.49
C ILE A 14 -2.05 -37.84 -6.17
N ARG A 15 -0.79 -37.77 -5.76
CA ARG A 15 -0.31 -38.13 -4.44
C ARG A 15 -1.11 -37.35 -3.40
N ARG A 16 -1.88 -38.09 -2.61
CA ARG A 16 -2.43 -37.65 -1.34
C ARG A 16 -1.28 -37.21 -0.43
N GLU A 17 -1.38 -36.02 0.13
CA GLU A 17 -0.76 -35.67 1.41
C GLU A 17 -1.92 -35.34 2.35
N GLN A 18 -2.19 -36.27 3.27
CA GLN A 18 -3.14 -36.09 4.36
C GLN A 18 -2.38 -35.55 5.56
N GLY A 19 -2.59 -34.28 5.87
CA GLY A 19 -2.46 -33.72 7.22
C GLY A 19 -3.50 -32.61 7.32
N GLY A 20 -4.43 -32.56 8.25
CA GLY A 20 -4.42 -33.06 9.61
C GLY A 20 -5.18 -32.03 10.44
N ARG A 21 -6.50 -32.19 10.48
CA ARG A 21 -7.47 -31.77 11.51
C ARG A 21 -7.46 -30.33 12.09
N THR A 22 -8.65 -29.73 11.88
CA THR A 22 -9.48 -29.00 12.87
C THR A 22 -8.97 -27.67 13.43
N GLY A 23 -9.44 -26.59 12.81
CA GLY A 23 -9.46 -25.25 13.39
C GLY A 23 -10.67 -24.49 12.85
N ARG A 24 -11.70 -24.43 13.69
CA ARG A 24 -12.92 -23.60 13.67
C ARG A 24 -12.86 -22.38 12.73
N GLY A 25 -13.90 -22.23 11.92
CA GLY A 25 -14.11 -21.08 11.06
C GLY A 25 -14.06 -19.76 11.83
N ASP A 26 -13.24 -18.86 11.33
CA ASP A 26 -13.65 -17.52 10.91
C ASP A 26 -12.66 -17.13 9.82
N ALA A 27 -13.05 -17.36 8.56
CA ALA A 27 -12.50 -16.55 7.49
C ALA A 27 -13.02 -15.13 7.76
N VAL A 28 -12.34 -14.40 8.66
CA VAL A 28 -12.40 -12.95 8.68
C VAL A 28 -11.97 -12.60 7.27
N ARG A 29 -12.97 -12.28 6.44
CA ARG A 29 -12.83 -11.60 5.17
C ARG A 29 -11.91 -10.43 5.47
N GLY A 30 -10.61 -10.64 5.27
CA GLY A 30 -9.59 -9.73 5.77
C GLY A 30 -9.97 -8.35 5.27
N SER A 31 -10.11 -7.39 6.19
CA SER A 31 -10.55 -6.04 5.87
C SER A 31 -9.86 -5.61 4.58
N PRO A 32 -10.58 -5.05 3.58
CA PRO A 32 -10.01 -4.71 2.28
C PRO A 32 -8.75 -3.83 2.37
N CYS A 33 -8.52 -3.22 3.54
CA CYS A 33 -7.36 -2.47 3.96
C CYS A 33 -6.02 -3.26 4.10
N SER A 34 -5.97 -4.60 4.11
CA SER A 34 -4.73 -5.36 4.45
C SER A 34 -4.08 -6.18 3.32
N ARG A 35 -4.60 -6.14 2.08
CA ARG A 35 -3.97 -6.86 0.95
C ARG A 35 -2.71 -6.14 0.46
N ARG A 36 -1.55 -6.44 1.04
CA ARG A 36 -0.24 -6.11 0.44
C ARG A 36 -0.10 -6.86 -0.89
N ARG A 37 -0.45 -6.21 -2.01
CA ARG A 37 -0.02 -6.67 -3.33
C ARG A 37 1.48 -6.41 -3.44
N ARG A 38 2.30 -7.45 -3.45
CA ARG A 38 3.73 -7.35 -3.79
C ARG A 38 3.83 -6.85 -5.24
N ARG A 39 4.32 -5.63 -5.45
CA ARG A 39 4.61 -5.14 -6.81
C ARG A 39 5.92 -5.76 -7.31
N PRO A 40 6.00 -6.24 -8.56
CA PRO A 40 7.26 -6.62 -9.19
C PRO A 40 8.21 -5.42 -9.25
N ARG A 41 9.51 -5.66 -9.07
CA ARG A 41 10.54 -4.60 -9.20
C ARG A 41 10.66 -4.19 -10.66
N PRO A 42 10.46 -2.89 -11.01
CA PRO A 42 10.80 -2.43 -12.35
C PRO A 42 12.32 -2.44 -12.53
N ARG A 43 12.80 -3.03 -13.63
CA ARG A 43 14.17 -2.85 -14.12
C ARG A 43 14.17 -1.60 -15.00
N GLY A 44 14.59 -0.46 -14.45
CA GLY A 44 14.70 0.82 -15.15
C GLY A 44 15.93 1.59 -14.68
N PRO A 45 16.44 2.53 -15.49
CA PRO A 45 17.74 3.17 -15.25
C PRO A 45 17.67 4.16 -14.08
N GLY A 46 18.72 4.15 -13.26
CA GLY A 46 19.13 5.20 -12.32
C GLY A 46 18.04 5.85 -11.46
N ALA A 47 17.91 5.43 -10.20
CA ALA A 47 17.15 6.20 -9.22
C ALA A 47 17.63 7.67 -9.20
N ALA A 48 16.72 8.61 -9.42
CA ALA A 48 17.02 10.03 -9.32
C ALA A 48 17.49 10.33 -7.88
N ARG A 49 18.78 10.62 -7.72
CA ARG A 49 19.38 10.93 -6.42
C ARG A 49 19.27 12.43 -6.21
N LEU A 50 18.39 12.85 -5.31
CA LEU A 50 18.28 14.26 -4.93
C LEU A 50 19.56 14.67 -4.18
N ARG A 51 20.17 15.78 -4.60
CA ARG A 51 21.24 16.43 -3.82
C ARG A 51 20.57 17.22 -2.71
N GLY A 52 20.92 16.92 -1.46
CA GLY A 52 20.44 17.69 -0.31
C GLY A 52 21.20 19.02 -0.20
N VAL A 53 20.49 20.09 0.15
CA VAL A 53 21.13 21.32 0.65
C VAL A 53 21.52 21.10 2.12
N ALA A 54 22.79 21.34 2.45
CA ALA A 54 23.28 21.29 3.82
C ALA A 54 23.23 22.71 4.42
N GLY A 55 22.95 22.83 5.73
CA GLY A 55 23.06 24.11 6.45
C GLY A 55 21.81 24.65 7.13
N VAL A 56 20.76 23.85 7.36
CA VAL A 56 19.66 24.33 8.23
C VAL A 56 20.14 24.36 9.68
N ALA A 57 20.26 25.56 10.26
CA ALA A 57 20.58 25.72 11.68
C ALA A 57 19.43 25.14 12.52
N GLY A 58 19.75 24.22 13.44
CA GLY A 58 18.76 23.64 14.34
C GLY A 58 18.19 24.67 15.31
N SER A 59 16.88 24.65 15.54
CA SER A 59 16.27 25.46 16.60
C SER A 59 16.36 24.71 17.94
N THR A 60 16.95 25.33 18.96
CA THR A 60 16.98 24.80 20.34
C THR A 60 15.68 25.05 21.11
N ARG A 61 14.71 25.74 20.47
CA ARG A 61 13.42 26.07 21.08
C ARG A 61 12.38 25.04 20.66
N TRP A 62 11.93 24.23 21.62
CA TRP A 62 10.74 23.40 21.47
C TRP A 62 9.49 24.27 21.48
N VAL A 63 9.12 24.82 20.32
CA VAL A 63 7.77 25.34 20.13
C VAL A 63 6.88 24.15 19.83
N ARG A 64 5.81 23.98 20.61
CA ARG A 64 4.73 23.05 20.27
C ARG A 64 3.91 23.65 19.12
N SER A 65 4.55 23.80 17.97
CA SER A 65 3.91 24.25 16.74
C SER A 65 3.05 23.09 16.24
N ARG A 66 1.77 23.12 16.59
CA ARG A 66 0.78 22.32 15.90
C ARG A 66 0.61 22.96 14.53
N SER A 67 1.40 22.51 13.57
CA SER A 67 1.23 22.89 12.16
C SER A 67 -0.18 22.45 11.76
N ARG A 68 -1.10 23.42 11.72
CA ARG A 68 -2.45 23.26 11.16
C ARG A 68 -2.40 23.18 9.63
N VAL A 69 -1.36 22.53 9.09
CA VAL A 69 -1.38 22.09 7.70
C VAL A 69 -2.34 20.92 7.69
N GLY A 70 -3.58 21.20 7.30
CA GLY A 70 -4.62 20.21 7.16
C GLY A 70 -4.25 19.21 6.07
N ARG A 71 -3.41 18.22 6.36
CA ARG A 71 -3.28 17.01 5.54
C ARG A 71 -4.44 16.07 5.84
N SER A 72 -5.65 16.59 5.68
CA SER A 72 -6.87 15.80 5.85
C SER A 72 -7.08 14.98 4.57
N PRO A 73 -7.33 13.66 4.67
CA PRO A 73 -7.61 12.81 3.51
C PRO A 73 -8.94 13.16 2.84
N PHE A 74 -9.71 14.07 3.46
CA PHE A 74 -11.02 14.49 2.99
C PHE A 74 -10.98 15.77 2.16
N LEU A 75 -9.83 16.44 2.03
CA LEU A 75 -9.72 17.66 1.22
C LEU A 75 -9.89 17.39 -0.28
N ASN A 76 -10.49 18.37 -0.95
CA ASN A 76 -10.57 18.43 -2.41
C ASN A 76 -9.29 19.04 -3.00
N ALA A 77 -9.03 18.79 -4.29
CA ALA A 77 -7.83 19.25 -4.97
C ALA A 77 -7.65 20.78 -4.89
N SER A 78 -8.71 21.57 -5.08
CA SER A 78 -8.64 23.04 -5.00
C SER A 78 -8.20 23.52 -3.61
N ALA A 79 -8.68 22.88 -2.54
CA ALA A 79 -8.29 23.22 -1.17
C ALA A 79 -6.82 22.86 -0.88
N LEU A 80 -6.35 21.73 -1.44
CA LEU A 80 -4.94 21.34 -1.34
C LEU A 80 -4.03 22.31 -2.10
N ILE A 81 -4.42 22.77 -3.28
CA ILE A 81 -3.66 23.77 -4.05
C ILE A 81 -3.50 25.06 -3.25
N SER A 82 -4.58 25.60 -2.69
CA SER A 82 -4.51 26.80 -1.84
C SER A 82 -3.62 26.60 -0.62
N LEU A 83 -3.74 25.45 0.05
CA LEU A 83 -2.93 25.12 1.24
C LEU A 83 -1.44 24.95 0.91
N PHE A 84 -1.09 24.31 -0.20
CA PHE A 84 0.31 24.19 -0.63
C PHE A 84 0.87 25.55 -1.05
N GLY A 85 0.04 26.40 -1.68
CA GLY A 85 0.37 27.77 -2.04
C GLY A 85 0.74 28.65 -0.84
N THR A 86 0.10 28.49 0.33
CA THR A 86 0.48 29.26 1.54
C THR A 86 1.88 28.92 2.06
N HIS A 87 2.47 27.82 1.61
CA HIS A 87 3.82 27.38 1.97
C HIS A 87 4.83 27.53 0.82
N GLY A 88 4.47 28.22 -0.25
CA GLY A 88 5.35 28.46 -1.39
C GLY A 88 5.53 27.26 -2.33
N PHE A 89 4.69 26.23 -2.21
CA PHE A 89 4.69 25.09 -3.13
C PHE A 89 3.77 25.35 -4.32
N ASN A 90 4.20 24.89 -5.49
CA ASN A 90 3.38 24.89 -6.69
C ASN A 90 2.57 23.59 -6.83
N VAL A 91 1.73 23.50 -7.85
CA VAL A 91 0.90 22.30 -8.12
C VAL A 91 1.75 21.07 -8.44
N GLN A 92 2.89 21.24 -9.12
CA GLN A 92 3.81 20.14 -9.42
C GLN A 92 4.44 19.57 -8.15
N ASP A 93 4.82 20.43 -7.20
CA ASP A 93 5.36 20.01 -5.91
C ASP A 93 4.31 19.24 -5.10
N MET A 94 3.06 19.71 -5.09
CA MET A 94 1.95 19.00 -4.45
C MET A 94 1.77 17.59 -5.02
N VAL A 95 1.79 17.44 -6.35
CA VAL A 95 1.66 16.14 -7.01
C VAL A 95 2.88 15.26 -6.74
N ALA A 96 4.09 15.80 -6.84
CA ALA A 96 5.33 15.07 -6.55
C ALA A 96 5.35 14.56 -5.10
N LEU A 97 4.98 15.41 -4.13
CA LEU A 97 4.93 15.06 -2.70
C LEU A 97 3.79 14.08 -2.38
N SER A 98 2.69 14.09 -3.15
CA SER A 98 1.62 13.09 -3.01
C SER A 98 2.11 11.65 -3.27
N GLY A 99 3.20 11.51 -4.03
CA GLY A 99 3.88 10.25 -4.29
C GLY A 99 4.42 9.56 -3.02
N VAL A 100 4.59 10.27 -1.90
CA VAL A 100 5.01 9.64 -0.64
C VAL A 100 4.00 8.61 -0.12
N HIS A 101 2.73 8.73 -0.51
CA HIS A 101 1.69 7.74 -0.17
C HIS A 101 1.86 6.39 -0.88
N THR A 102 2.76 6.28 -1.85
CA THR A 102 3.14 4.99 -2.44
C THR A 102 3.86 4.08 -1.42
N LEU A 103 4.46 4.69 -0.39
CA LEU A 103 5.16 4.02 0.69
C LEU A 103 4.45 4.35 2.01
N GLY A 104 3.66 3.41 2.53
CA GLY A 104 2.99 3.61 3.81
C GLY A 104 1.76 2.73 3.98
N VAL A 105 1.02 3.00 5.05
CA VAL A 105 -0.27 2.39 5.36
C VAL A 105 -1.24 3.50 5.77
N ALA A 106 -2.51 3.34 5.45
CA ALA A 106 -3.59 4.24 5.85
C ALA A 106 -4.61 3.49 6.71
N HIS A 107 -5.16 4.16 7.71
CA HIS A 107 -6.22 3.60 8.54
C HIS A 107 -7.56 3.64 7.78
N CYS A 108 -8.43 2.64 7.96
CA CYS A 108 -9.67 2.57 7.17
C CYS A 108 -10.55 3.83 7.35
N LEU A 109 -10.59 4.39 8.57
CA LEU A 109 -11.32 5.65 8.86
C LEU A 109 -10.94 6.83 7.95
N SER A 110 -9.73 6.82 7.37
CA SER A 110 -9.27 7.87 6.45
C SER A 110 -9.97 7.84 5.09
N PHE A 111 -10.58 6.72 4.68
CA PHE A 111 -11.17 6.57 3.34
C PHE A 111 -12.52 5.84 3.32
N THR A 112 -12.97 5.23 4.42
CA THR A 112 -14.30 4.63 4.53
C THR A 112 -15.45 5.55 4.10
N PRO A 113 -15.42 6.88 4.33
CA PRO A 113 -16.48 7.77 3.82
C PRO A 113 -16.61 7.85 2.29
N ARG A 114 -15.71 7.20 1.54
CA ARG A 114 -15.68 7.15 0.07
C ARG A 114 -15.86 5.74 -0.49
N LEU A 115 -16.14 4.76 0.37
CA LEU A 115 -16.42 3.37 0.03
C LEU A 115 -17.92 3.09 0.14
#